data_AF-A0A835VXK0-F1
#
_entry.id   AF-A0A835VXK0-F1
#
_cell.length_a   1.000
_cell.length_b   1.000
_cell.length_c   1.000
_cell.angle_alpha   90.00
_cell.angle_beta   90.00
_cell.angle_gamma   90.00
#
_symmetry.space_group_name_H-M   'P 1'
#
loop_
_entity.id
_entity.type
_entity.pdbx_description
1 polymer ?
#
loop_
_entity_poly.entity_id
_entity_poly.type
_entity_poly.pdbx_seq_one_letter_code
_entity_poly.pdbx_strand_id
1 'polypeptide(L)' 'MKGEKMTAKDVLGEGALNQLRQALGEERAGGIVGALDALLANRRLATLLFAVLDVALIVVAVKLFRTAVVHD' A
#
# COMPACT_ATOMS: atom_id res chain seq x y z
N MET A 1 25.30 -6.21 -1.71
CA MET A 1 23.90 -6.61 -1.49
C MET A 1 23.21 -6.59 -2.84
N LYS A 2 22.97 -7.77 -3.45
CA LYS A 2 22.22 -7.88 -4.72
C LYS A 2 20.82 -7.36 -4.48
N GLY A 3 20.36 -6.42 -5.30
CA GLY A 3 19.02 -5.84 -5.20
C GLY A 3 17.97 -6.92 -5.42
N GLU A 4 17.46 -7.49 -4.33
CA GLU A 4 16.20 -8.22 -4.35
C GLU A 4 15.14 -7.26 -4.88
N LYS A 5 14.54 -7.62 -6.02
CA LYS A 5 13.37 -6.93 -6.54
C LYS A 5 12.23 -7.21 -5.56
N MET A 6 12.00 -6.25 -4.68
CA MET A 6 10.90 -6.27 -3.71
C MET A 6 9.58 -6.33 -4.49
N THR A 7 8.88 -7.46 -4.38
CA THR A 7 7.62 -7.68 -5.11
C THR A 7 6.44 -7.20 -4.27
N ALA A 8 5.30 -6.93 -4.89
CA ALA A 8 4.05 -6.59 -4.21
C ALA A 8 3.65 -7.66 -3.19
N LYS A 9 4.06 -8.91 -3.43
CA LYS A 9 3.91 -10.03 -2.48
C LYS A 9 4.75 -9.87 -1.22
N ASP A 10 5.96 -9.34 -1.35
CA ASP A 10 6.84 -9.08 -0.21
C ASP A 10 6.40 -7.85 0.60
N VAL A 11 5.74 -6.88 -0.04
CA VAL A 11 5.27 -5.65 0.62
C VAL A 11 3.91 -5.82 1.29
N LEU A 12 2.95 -6.43 0.59
CA LEU A 12 1.57 -6.57 1.07
C LEU A 12 1.35 -7.86 1.88
N GLY A 13 2.19 -8.87 1.67
CA GLY A 13 2.00 -10.21 2.23
C GLY A 13 0.90 -11.01 1.54
N GLU A 14 0.98 -12.34 1.63
CA GLU A 14 0.01 -13.25 0.98
C GLU A 14 -1.43 -13.04 1.44
N GLY A 15 -1.63 -12.64 2.70
CA GLY A 15 -2.97 -12.40 3.26
C GLY A 15 -3.68 -11.20 2.64
N ALA A 16 -2.99 -10.05 2.51
CA ALA A 16 -3.58 -8.86 1.91
C ALA A 16 -3.75 -9.01 0.40
N LEU A 17 -2.85 -9.73 -0.27
CA LEU A 17 -3.00 -10.10 -1.67
C LEU A 17 -4.22 -10.98 -1.92
N ASN A 18 -4.47 -11.97 -1.06
CA ASN A 18 -5.67 -12.80 -1.15
C ASN A 18 -6.94 -12.00 -0.87
N GLN A 19 -6.92 -11.07 0.08
CA GLN A 19 -8.05 -10.16 0.32
C GLN A 19 -8.29 -9.21 -0.86
N LEU A 20 -7.23 -8.65 -1.46
CA LEU A 20 -7.32 -7.85 -2.69
C LEU A 20 -7.88 -8.68 -3.85
N ARG A 21 -7.41 -9.92 -4.03
CA ARG A 21 -7.97 -10.86 -5.01
C ARG A 21 -9.45 -11.14 -4.78
N GLN A 22 -9.84 -11.35 -3.52
CA GLN A 22 -11.21 -11.67 -3.15
C GLN A 22 -12.14 -10.46 -3.26
N ALA A 23 -11.63 -9.24 -3.03
CA ALA A 23 -12.40 -8.00 -3.12
C ALA A 23 -12.51 -7.45 -4.56
N LEU A 24 -11.51 -7.69 -5.43
CA LEU A 24 -11.44 -7.10 -6.77
C LEU A 24 -11.71 -8.10 -7.91
N GLY A 25 -11.72 -9.40 -7.62
CA GLY A 25 -11.78 -10.48 -8.61
C GLY A 25 -10.40 -10.80 -9.21
N GLU A 26 -10.14 -12.07 -9.52
CA GLU A 26 -8.81 -12.57 -9.90
C GLU A 26 -8.16 -11.83 -11.09
N GLU A 27 -8.96 -11.44 -12.09
CA GLU A 27 -8.47 -10.74 -13.28
C GLU A 27 -7.99 -9.31 -12.98
N ARG A 28 -8.72 -8.55 -12.15
CA ARG A 28 -8.34 -7.18 -11.79
C ARG A 28 -7.21 -7.15 -10.78
N ALA A 29 -7.18 -8.12 -9.88
CA ALA A 29 -6.10 -8.26 -8.91
C ALA A 29 -4.78 -8.59 -9.58
N GLY A 30 -4.76 -9.44 -10.62
CA GLY A 30 -3.55 -9.69 -11.42
C GLY A 30 -2.99 -8.41 -12.07
N GLY A 31 -3.87 -7.56 -12.62
CA GLY A 31 -3.48 -6.27 -13.19
C GLY A 31 -2.95 -5.27 -12.16
N ILE A 32 -3.56 -5.21 -10.97
CA ILE A 32 -3.13 -4.31 -9.88
C ILE A 32 -1.81 -4.77 -9.27
N VAL A 33 -1.61 -6.08 -9.10
CA VAL A 33 -0.35 -6.65 -8.61
C VAL A 33 0.78 -6.41 -9.61
N GLY A 34 0.53 -6.62 -10.91
CA GLY A 34 1.50 -6.30 -11.95
C GLY A 34 1.83 -4.80 -12.02
N ALA A 35 0.83 -3.93 -11.82
CA ALA A 35 1.04 -2.50 -11.72
C ALA A 35 1.87 -2.13 -10.49
N LEU A 36 1.60 -2.73 -9.32
CA LEU A 36 2.37 -2.56 -8.09
C LEU A 36 3.81 -3.04 -8.24
N ASP A 37 4.06 -4.18 -8.89
CA ASP A 37 5.39 -4.68 -9.19
C ASP A 37 6.16 -3.74 -10.14
N ALA A 38 5.50 -3.22 -11.17
CA ALA A 38 6.08 -2.22 -12.07
C ALA A 38 6.40 -0.90 -11.34
N LEU A 39 5.59 -0.56 -10.34
CA LEU A 39 5.78 0.60 -9.49
C LEU A 39 6.94 0.41 -8.50
N LEU A 40 7.05 -0.76 -7.90
CA LEU A 40 8.13 -1.16 -6.99
C LEU A 40 9.46 -1.34 -7.73
N ALA A 41 9.44 -1.70 -9.03
CA ALA A 41 10.63 -1.71 -9.88
C ALA A 41 11.27 -0.31 -9.98
N ASN A 42 10.47 0.76 -9.83
CA ASN A 42 10.95 2.13 -9.75
C ASN A 42 11.07 2.57 -8.29
N ARG A 43 12.23 2.27 -7.69
CA ARG A 43 12.52 2.58 -6.28
C ARG A 43 12.15 4.02 -5.87
N ARG A 44 12.41 5.00 -6.74
CA ARG A 44 12.06 6.42 -6.51
C ARG A 44 10.55 6.67 -6.44
N LEU A 45 9.78 5.99 -7.28
CA LEU A 45 8.32 6.14 -7.36
C LEU A 45 7.65 5.44 -6.18
N ALA A 46 8.15 4.26 -5.79
CA ALA A 46 7.71 3.57 -4.59
C ALA A 46 7.97 4.40 -3.32
N THR A 47 9.15 5.02 -3.20
CA THR A 47 9.44 5.92 -2.07
C THR A 47 8.52 7.13 -2.03
N LEU A 48 8.20 7.72 -3.20
CA LEU A 48 7.27 8.84 -3.29
C LEU A 48 5.86 8.44 -2.82
N LEU A 49 5.36 7.29 -3.27
CA LEU A 49 4.05 6.79 -2.86
C LEU A 49 3.98 6.46 -1.38
N PHE A 50 5.01 5.82 -0.82
CA PHE A 50 5.08 5.57 0.62
C PHE A 50 5.05 6.89 1.41
N ALA A 51 5.81 7.90 0.97
CA ALA A 51 5.81 9.21 1.60
C ALA A 51 4.42 9.88 1.56
N VAL A 52 3.71 9.76 0.42
CA VAL A 52 2.33 10.28 0.31
C VAL A 52 1.38 9.51 1.23
N LEU A 53 1.52 8.19 1.32
CA LEU A 53 0.72 7.34 2.19
C LEU A 53 0.92 7.67 3.66
N ASP A 54 2.16 7.91 4.10
CA ASP A 54 2.47 8.31 5.48
C ASP A 54 1.82 9.64 5.83
N VAL A 55 1.90 10.64 4.94
CA VAL A 55 1.24 11.94 5.17
C VAL A 55 -0.28 11.77 5.25
N ALA A 56 -0.88 10.95 4.38
CA ALA A 56 -2.31 10.67 4.42
C ALA A 56 -2.71 9.97 5.72
N LEU A 57 -1.94 8.97 6.15
CA LEU A 57 -2.14 8.25 7.42
C LEU A 57 -2.06 9.19 8.62
N ILE A 58 -1.07 10.08 8.66
CA ILE A 58 -0.93 11.08 9.72
C ILE A 58 -2.14 12.01 9.74
N VAL A 59 -2.61 12.49 8.59
CA VAL A 59 -3.80 13.36 8.51
C VAL A 59 -5.06 12.64 9.02
N VAL A 60 -5.25 11.38 8.64
CA VAL A 60 -6.37 10.56 9.12
C VAL A 60 -6.25 10.32 10.61
N ALA A 61 -5.07 9.97 11.11
CA ALA A 61 -4.80 9.76 12.53
C ALA A 61 -5.07 11.03 13.35
N VAL A 62 -4.63 12.19 12.88
CA VAL A 62 -4.89 13.49 13.52
C VAL A 62 -6.38 13.84 13.51
N LYS A 63 -7.08 13.56 12.41
CA LYS A 63 -8.54 13.74 12.35
C LYS A 63 -9.26 12.83 13.34
N LEU A 64 -8.92 11.54 13.35
CA LEU A 64 -9.52 10.57 14.28
C LEU A 64 -9.23 10.94 15.73
N PHE A 65 -7.99 11.36 16.03
CA PHE A 65 -7.61 11.82 17.37
C PHE A 65 -8.39 13.08 17.77
N ARG A 66 -8.53 14.07 16.89
CA ARG A 66 -9.39 15.24 17.14
C ARG A 66 -10.85 14.83 17.40
N THR A 67 -11.41 13.95 16.58
CA THR A 67 -12.79 13.50 16.76
C THR A 67 -12.95 12.76 18.09
N ALA A 68 -11.99 11.93 18.48
CA ALA A 68 -12.04 11.17 19.73
C ALA A 68 -11.86 12.05 20.97
N VAL A 69 -10.96 13.06 20.91
CA VAL A 69 -10.63 13.92 22.07
C VAL A 69 -11.59 15.11 22.23
N VAL A 70 -12.19 15.60 21.15
CA VAL A 70 -13.13 16.74 21.19
C VAL A 70 -14.57 16.29 21.51
N HIS A 71 -14.86 14.98 21.44
CA HIS A 71 -16.15 14.41 21.84
C HIS A 71 -16.21 13.88 23.28
N ASP A 72 -15.14 14.04 24.06
CA ASP A 72 -15.13 13.93 25.54
C ASP A 72 -15.29 15.34 26.15
#